data_AF-A0A3M1S6G7-F1
#
_entry.id   AF-A0A3M1S6G7-F1
#
_cell.length_a   1.000
_cell.length_b   1.000
_cell.length_c   1.000
_cell.angle_alpha   90.00
_cell.angle_beta   90.00
_cell.angle_gamma   90.00
#
_symmetry.space_group_name_H-M   'P 1'
#
loop_
_entity.id
_entity.type
_entity.pdbx_description
1 polymer ?
#
loop_
_entity_poly.entity_id
_entity_poly.type
_entity_poly.pdbx_seq_one_letter_code
_entity_poly.pdbx_strand_id
1 'polypeptide(L)'
;LQYRDPADRKSYGTWPRRVPEETVDPNWREFVGCTLILIREAFSDRLPKDLLPDLDEALLRAAEGAAYRDVGPGYSNIAIMSALLMEYVGAEMKRSDLCVAGKAKAKAVYERFKEHETFDEFNSPTYYGVDLMGLAMWRHFARSPEIRAWAEAMEETLWRDMAAVYHAEMRNLAGPYVRAYGMDMMRYYSLAGLWIAIYLDDPERAPWPDPGGMHSAERAYAPLFMLLNSRPPEDVAEHFTRFVGPREVVRKFAKSEAHIRLERDIMIGAARMDRAWEQHHPATVHWLDRRKKNVYWIALAGTTPDVEPRLIEDGIAVVRTGDGDEPIVWWVNSPFMEIAGDRWVSDELVVTVECSPGIELAAVRSQNSTSHHAQYREVIYRVPKHDGTVRPFIRLHLEKRP
;
A
#
# COMPACT_ATOMS: atom_id res chain seq x y z
N LEU A 1 17.69 -22.26 -12.02
CA LEU A 1 16.36 -21.77 -11.62
C LEU A 1 15.98 -20.45 -12.30
N GLN A 2 16.93 -19.56 -12.60
CA GLN A 2 16.65 -18.33 -13.36
C GLN A 2 16.31 -18.63 -14.83
N TYR A 3 15.38 -17.88 -15.42
CA TYR A 3 15.06 -17.93 -16.85
C TYR A 3 16.15 -17.20 -17.66
N ARG A 4 16.69 -17.88 -18.69
CA ARG A 4 17.92 -17.46 -19.39
C ARG A 4 17.73 -17.17 -20.89
N ASP A 5 16.55 -17.38 -21.45
CA ASP A 5 16.31 -17.12 -22.87
C ASP A 5 16.06 -15.62 -23.11
N PRO A 6 16.98 -14.88 -23.74
CA PRO A 6 16.78 -13.46 -24.01
C PRO A 6 15.69 -13.19 -25.08
N ALA A 7 15.25 -14.21 -25.83
CA ALA A 7 14.14 -14.08 -26.76
C ALA A 7 12.80 -13.93 -26.02
N ASP A 8 12.65 -14.58 -24.85
CA ASP A 8 11.53 -14.36 -23.95
C ASP A 8 11.82 -13.17 -23.00
N ARG A 9 11.70 -11.95 -23.54
CA ARG A 9 11.93 -10.71 -22.79
C ARG A 9 11.09 -10.57 -21.52
N LYS A 10 9.94 -11.24 -21.44
CA LYS A 10 9.06 -11.19 -20.27
C LYS A 10 9.68 -11.95 -19.10
N SER A 11 10.18 -13.17 -19.36
CA SER A 11 10.76 -14.02 -18.32
C SER A 11 12.27 -13.83 -18.14
N TYR A 12 13.00 -13.30 -19.13
CA TYR A 12 14.45 -13.18 -19.05
C TYR A 12 14.92 -12.52 -17.75
N GLY A 13 15.86 -13.18 -17.08
CA GLY A 13 16.45 -12.74 -15.83
C GLY A 13 15.56 -12.91 -14.58
N THR A 14 14.32 -13.41 -14.70
CA THR A 14 13.45 -13.65 -13.53
C THR A 14 13.64 -15.06 -12.94
N TRP A 15 12.96 -15.33 -11.83
CA TRP A 15 12.93 -16.61 -11.13
C TRP A 15 11.48 -17.09 -10.94
N PRO A 16 11.23 -18.41 -10.91
CA PRO A 16 9.93 -18.94 -10.54
C PRO A 16 9.69 -18.71 -9.04
N ARG A 17 8.43 -18.52 -8.64
CA ARG A 17 8.07 -18.26 -7.23
C ARG A 17 8.11 -19.55 -6.42
N ARG A 18 7.79 -20.67 -7.07
CA ARG A 18 7.82 -22.03 -6.53
C ARG A 18 8.35 -22.99 -7.57
N VAL A 19 8.84 -24.14 -7.12
CA VAL A 19 9.29 -25.23 -8.01
C VAL A 19 8.49 -26.48 -7.67
N PRO A 20 7.73 -27.07 -8.63
CA PRO A 20 7.49 -26.59 -9.99
C PRO A 20 6.41 -25.48 -10.04
N GLU A 21 6.51 -24.56 -11.00
CA GLU A 21 5.47 -23.57 -11.30
C GLU A 21 5.52 -23.19 -12.79
N GLU A 22 4.36 -23.06 -13.44
CA GLU A 22 4.24 -22.76 -14.88
C GLU A 22 4.06 -21.26 -15.19
N THR A 23 3.63 -20.47 -14.20
CA THR A 23 3.36 -19.04 -14.38
C THR A 23 4.50 -18.18 -13.86
N VAL A 24 4.97 -17.29 -14.72
CA VAL A 24 6.05 -16.35 -14.43
C VAL A 24 5.46 -15.02 -13.92
N ASP A 25 5.84 -14.64 -12.71
CA ASP A 25 5.68 -13.27 -12.22
C ASP A 25 6.96 -12.47 -12.53
N PRO A 26 6.91 -11.48 -13.44
CA PRO A 26 8.10 -10.72 -13.80
C PRO A 26 8.62 -9.83 -12.66
N ASN A 27 7.79 -9.49 -11.65
CA ASN A 27 8.22 -8.65 -10.51
C ASN A 27 9.28 -9.35 -9.65
N TRP A 28 9.32 -10.69 -9.66
CA TRP A 28 10.31 -11.46 -8.93
C TRP A 28 11.75 -11.14 -9.34
N ARG A 29 11.94 -10.67 -10.58
CA ARG A 29 13.25 -10.20 -11.05
C ARG A 29 13.78 -9.08 -10.16
N GLU A 30 12.96 -8.07 -9.89
CA GLU A 30 13.34 -6.92 -9.11
C GLU A 30 13.53 -7.29 -7.62
N PHE A 31 12.60 -8.05 -7.03
CA PHE A 31 12.70 -8.50 -5.63
C PHE A 31 13.92 -9.38 -5.36
N VAL A 32 14.12 -10.41 -6.18
CA VAL A 32 15.28 -11.31 -6.03
C VAL A 32 16.56 -10.57 -6.38
N GLY A 33 16.59 -9.80 -7.47
CA GLY A 33 17.77 -9.04 -7.88
C GLY A 33 18.25 -8.06 -6.81
N CYS A 34 17.35 -7.28 -6.21
CA CYS A 34 17.69 -6.38 -5.11
C CYS A 34 18.19 -7.15 -3.87
N THR A 35 17.56 -8.28 -3.54
CA THR A 35 18.03 -9.14 -2.45
C THR A 35 19.46 -9.66 -2.71
N LEU A 36 19.77 -10.05 -3.95
CA LEU A 36 21.10 -10.49 -4.36
C LEU A 36 22.14 -9.35 -4.27
N ILE A 37 21.77 -8.09 -4.61
CA ILE A 37 22.63 -6.92 -4.40
C ILE A 37 22.97 -6.77 -2.92
N LEU A 38 21.97 -6.84 -2.04
CA LEU A 38 22.22 -6.73 -0.60
C LEU A 38 23.09 -7.86 -0.07
N ILE A 39 22.85 -9.10 -0.51
CA ILE A 39 23.68 -10.25 -0.12
C ILE A 39 25.14 -10.03 -0.55
N ARG A 40 25.35 -9.55 -1.78
CA ARG A 40 26.69 -9.25 -2.30
C ARG A 40 27.39 -8.16 -1.49
N GLU A 41 26.72 -7.03 -1.24
CA GLU A 41 27.34 -5.89 -0.56
C GLU A 41 27.54 -6.13 0.94
N ALA A 42 26.60 -6.80 1.62
CA ALA A 42 26.64 -6.97 3.07
C ALA A 42 27.32 -8.26 3.54
N PHE A 43 27.41 -9.29 2.70
CA PHE A 43 27.83 -10.64 3.11
C PHE A 43 28.76 -11.37 2.15
N SER A 44 29.39 -10.69 1.17
CA SER A 44 30.32 -11.33 0.22
C SER A 44 31.50 -12.04 0.87
N ASP A 45 31.96 -11.56 2.03
CA ASP A 45 33.00 -12.18 2.85
C ASP A 45 32.61 -13.54 3.43
N ARG A 46 31.30 -13.83 3.50
CA ARG A 46 30.73 -15.08 4.00
C ARG A 46 30.32 -16.05 2.89
N LEU A 47 30.38 -15.63 1.63
CA LEU A 47 30.02 -16.48 0.50
C LEU A 47 31.21 -17.32 0.02
N PRO A 48 30.98 -18.56 -0.48
CA PRO A 48 31.98 -19.29 -1.24
C PRO A 48 32.50 -18.43 -2.41
N LYS A 49 33.81 -18.38 -2.60
CA LYS A 49 34.43 -17.49 -3.61
C LYS A 49 34.01 -17.84 -5.03
N ASP A 50 33.72 -19.11 -5.28
CA ASP A 50 33.22 -19.66 -6.54
C ASP A 50 31.76 -19.34 -6.81
N LEU A 51 30.99 -18.92 -5.80
CA LEU A 51 29.59 -18.49 -5.97
C LEU A 51 29.47 -17.04 -6.46
N LEU A 52 30.49 -16.20 -6.23
CA LEU A 52 30.44 -14.78 -6.60
C LEU A 52 30.29 -14.56 -8.12
N PRO A 53 31.00 -15.30 -9.01
CA PRO A 53 30.77 -15.19 -10.45
C PRO A 53 29.33 -15.57 -10.86
N ASP A 54 28.77 -16.64 -10.28
CA ASP A 54 27.39 -17.07 -10.57
C ASP A 54 26.37 -16.01 -10.13
N LEU A 55 26.62 -15.36 -8.99
CA LEU A 55 25.82 -14.26 -8.46
C LEU A 55 25.87 -13.04 -9.40
N ASP A 56 27.07 -12.66 -9.84
CA ASP A 56 27.28 -11.55 -10.76
C ASP A 56 26.58 -11.82 -12.11
N GLU A 57 26.70 -13.02 -12.67
CA GLU A 57 25.96 -13.39 -13.89
C GLU A 57 24.45 -13.34 -13.71
N ALA A 58 23.94 -13.79 -12.55
CA ALA A 58 22.51 -13.76 -12.27
C ALA A 58 21.98 -12.33 -12.16
N LEU A 59 22.74 -11.44 -11.52
CA LEU A 59 22.46 -10.00 -11.43
C LEU A 59 22.49 -9.34 -12.81
N LEU A 60 23.45 -9.70 -13.68
CA LEU A 60 23.51 -9.17 -15.04
C LEU A 60 22.25 -9.48 -15.84
N ARG A 61 21.83 -10.75 -15.84
CA ARG A 61 20.60 -11.18 -16.54
C ARG A 61 19.37 -10.46 -15.98
N ALA A 62 19.30 -10.27 -14.66
CA ALA A 62 18.19 -9.57 -14.02
C ALA A 62 18.17 -8.07 -14.40
N ALA A 63 19.33 -7.41 -14.46
CA ALA A 63 19.42 -6.00 -14.89
C ALA A 63 19.06 -5.84 -16.38
N GLU A 64 19.52 -6.72 -17.25
CA GLU A 64 19.14 -6.74 -18.66
C GLU A 64 17.64 -7.00 -18.85
N GLY A 65 17.08 -7.97 -18.10
CA GLY A 65 15.64 -8.22 -18.10
C GLY A 65 14.84 -7.02 -17.60
N ALA A 66 15.32 -6.30 -16.58
CA ALA A 66 14.70 -5.06 -16.10
C ALA A 66 14.73 -3.96 -17.19
N ALA A 67 15.86 -3.82 -17.89
CA ALA A 67 16.00 -2.89 -19.01
C ALA A 67 15.08 -3.24 -20.20
N TYR A 68 14.89 -4.52 -20.52
CA TYR A 68 13.96 -4.93 -21.57
C TYR A 68 12.49 -4.73 -21.20
N ARG A 69 12.15 -4.94 -19.93
CA ARG A 69 10.78 -4.80 -19.43
C ARG A 69 10.37 -3.34 -19.29
N ASP A 70 11.31 -2.49 -18.89
CA ASP A 70 11.18 -1.04 -18.78
C ASP A 70 9.85 -0.56 -18.17
N VAL A 71 9.53 -1.01 -16.95
CA VAL A 71 8.28 -0.61 -16.29
C VAL A 71 8.22 0.91 -16.10
N GLY A 72 7.03 1.49 -16.26
CA GLY A 72 6.83 2.93 -16.09
C GLY A 72 7.03 3.39 -14.64
N PRO A 73 7.41 4.66 -14.40
CA PRO A 73 7.69 5.19 -13.06
C PRO A 73 6.49 5.14 -12.10
N GLY A 74 5.26 5.11 -12.62
CA GLY A 74 4.04 4.98 -11.82
C GLY A 74 3.85 3.61 -11.16
N TYR A 75 4.64 2.60 -11.54
CA TYR A 75 4.65 1.30 -10.87
C TYR A 75 5.45 1.32 -9.54
N SER A 76 5.82 2.50 -9.04
CA SER A 76 6.37 2.77 -7.71
C SER A 76 7.50 1.79 -7.35
N ASN A 77 7.30 0.88 -6.41
CA ASN A 77 8.29 -0.10 -5.94
C ASN A 77 9.05 -0.83 -7.07
N ILE A 78 8.36 -1.38 -8.07
CA ILE A 78 9.06 -2.12 -9.15
C ILE A 78 9.95 -1.16 -9.93
N ALA A 79 9.50 0.06 -10.20
CA ALA A 79 10.32 1.06 -10.90
C ALA A 79 11.53 1.50 -10.06
N ILE A 80 11.34 1.71 -8.75
CA ILE A 80 12.42 2.02 -7.80
C ILE A 80 13.47 0.91 -7.81
N MET A 81 13.04 -0.34 -7.67
CA MET A 81 13.92 -1.52 -7.62
C MET A 81 14.61 -1.77 -8.97
N SER A 82 13.90 -1.64 -10.10
CA SER A 82 14.51 -1.75 -11.44
C SER A 82 15.60 -0.72 -11.67
N ALA A 83 15.40 0.53 -11.22
CA ALA A 83 16.39 1.59 -11.40
C ALA A 83 17.69 1.29 -10.66
N LEU A 84 17.60 0.86 -9.39
CA LEU A 84 18.76 0.41 -8.62
C LEU A 84 19.45 -0.76 -9.29
N LEU A 85 18.68 -1.79 -9.64
CA LEU A 85 19.22 -3.02 -10.21
C LEU A 85 20.05 -2.74 -11.47
N MET A 86 19.51 -1.93 -12.39
CA MET A 86 20.23 -1.54 -13.61
C MET A 86 21.44 -0.65 -13.31
N GLU A 87 21.30 0.36 -12.46
CA GLU A 87 22.39 1.31 -12.20
C GLU A 87 23.56 0.66 -11.46
N TYR A 88 23.27 -0.10 -10.41
CA TYR A 88 24.26 -0.83 -9.63
C TYR A 88 25.02 -1.82 -10.50
N VAL A 89 24.31 -2.70 -11.22
CA VAL A 89 24.95 -3.69 -12.11
C VAL A 89 25.72 -3.02 -13.23
N GLY A 90 25.15 -1.95 -13.81
CA GLY A 90 25.80 -1.13 -14.82
C GLY A 90 27.15 -0.58 -14.36
N ALA A 91 27.21 -0.05 -13.15
CA ALA A 91 28.43 0.48 -12.56
C ALA A 91 29.44 -0.63 -12.22
N GLU A 92 29.01 -1.68 -11.51
CA GLU A 92 29.88 -2.79 -11.07
C GLU A 92 30.50 -3.55 -12.24
N MET A 93 29.74 -3.74 -13.33
CA MET A 93 30.16 -4.54 -14.49
C MET A 93 30.60 -3.70 -15.68
N LYS A 94 30.75 -2.37 -15.52
CA LYS A 94 31.15 -1.43 -16.59
C LYS A 94 30.22 -1.49 -17.81
N ARG A 95 28.92 -1.72 -17.59
CA ARG A 95 27.86 -1.71 -18.59
C ARG A 95 27.21 -0.32 -18.63
N SER A 96 27.73 0.55 -19.49
CA SER A 96 27.29 1.94 -19.61
C SER A 96 25.83 2.06 -20.03
N ASP A 97 25.33 1.15 -20.86
CA ASP A 97 23.94 1.05 -21.28
C ASP A 97 22.99 0.87 -20.09
N LEU A 98 23.30 -0.06 -19.17
CA LEU A 98 22.51 -0.31 -17.96
C LEU A 98 22.61 0.84 -16.96
N CYS A 99 23.81 1.42 -16.80
CA CYS A 99 24.00 2.57 -15.92
C CYS A 99 23.16 3.78 -16.36
N VAL A 100 23.17 4.09 -17.66
CA VAL A 100 22.36 5.17 -18.24
C VAL A 100 20.86 4.87 -18.09
N ALA A 101 20.42 3.64 -18.39
CA ALA A 101 19.03 3.25 -18.27
C ALA A 101 18.52 3.32 -16.81
N GLY A 102 19.32 2.82 -15.86
CA GLY A 102 19.02 2.88 -14.43
C GLY A 102 18.89 4.31 -13.91
N LYS A 103 19.85 5.18 -14.26
CA LYS A 103 19.81 6.60 -13.88
C LYS A 103 18.63 7.34 -14.51
N ALA A 104 18.31 7.07 -15.78
CA ALA A 104 17.15 7.65 -16.44
C ALA A 104 15.83 7.22 -15.77
N LYS A 105 15.69 5.94 -15.40
CA LYS A 105 14.53 5.45 -14.66
C LYS A 105 14.44 6.07 -13.27
N ALA A 106 15.56 6.17 -12.55
CA ALA A 106 15.59 6.81 -11.23
C ALA A 106 15.12 8.27 -11.29
N LYS A 107 15.59 9.02 -12.29
CA LYS A 107 15.17 10.40 -12.54
C LYS A 107 13.67 10.49 -12.83
N ALA A 108 13.14 9.61 -13.68
CA ALA A 108 11.73 9.59 -14.01
C ALA A 108 10.83 9.25 -12.79
N VAL A 109 11.29 8.34 -11.92
CA VAL A 109 10.61 8.04 -10.65
C VAL A 109 10.61 9.27 -9.74
N TYR A 110 11.76 9.92 -9.57
CA TYR A 110 11.87 11.14 -8.76
C TYR A 110 10.99 12.26 -9.30
N GLU A 111 11.04 12.54 -10.60
CA GLU A 111 10.20 13.58 -11.23
C GLU A 111 8.71 13.29 -11.06
N ARG A 112 8.30 12.02 -11.20
CA ARG A 112 6.91 11.62 -10.96
C ARG A 112 6.50 11.78 -9.50
N PHE A 113 7.35 11.38 -8.55
CA PHE A 113 7.09 11.56 -7.13
C PHE A 113 6.92 13.05 -6.78
N LYS A 114 7.79 13.92 -7.31
CA LYS A 114 7.75 15.38 -7.07
C LYS A 114 6.53 16.07 -7.66
N GLU A 115 5.77 15.43 -8.56
CA GLU A 115 4.51 15.99 -9.07
C GLU A 115 3.49 16.19 -7.93
N HIS A 116 3.48 15.27 -6.96
CA HIS A 116 2.47 15.24 -5.90
C HIS A 116 3.04 15.03 -4.49
N GLU A 117 4.36 14.92 -4.34
CA GLU A 117 5.04 14.55 -3.09
C GLU A 117 4.56 13.20 -2.54
N THR A 118 4.18 12.28 -3.42
CA THR A 118 3.73 10.92 -3.08
C THR A 118 3.86 9.97 -4.28
N PHE A 119 3.83 8.67 -4.02
CA PHE A 119 3.74 7.63 -5.05
C PHE A 119 2.30 7.43 -5.56
N ASP A 120 2.17 6.91 -6.78
CA ASP A 120 0.89 6.58 -7.41
C ASP A 120 0.13 5.47 -6.68
N GLU A 121 0.86 4.50 -6.10
CA GLU A 121 0.30 3.51 -5.17
C GLU A 121 0.08 4.15 -3.79
N PHE A 122 -0.67 5.27 -3.80
CA PHE A 122 -0.88 6.15 -2.66
C PHE A 122 -1.42 5.43 -1.43
N ASN A 123 -0.88 5.84 -0.29
CA ASN A 123 -1.26 5.44 1.06
C ASN A 123 -1.47 3.93 1.17
N SER A 124 -0.51 3.18 0.66
CA SER A 124 -0.55 1.73 0.59
C SER A 124 0.20 1.15 1.77
N PRO A 125 -0.45 0.63 2.83
CA PRO A 125 0.28 0.09 3.98
C PRO A 125 1.19 -1.09 3.60
N THR A 126 0.86 -1.79 2.51
CA THR A 126 1.71 -2.83 1.94
C THR A 126 2.89 -2.24 1.16
N TYR A 127 2.63 -1.37 0.17
CA TYR A 127 3.64 -0.99 -0.81
C TYR A 127 4.48 0.23 -0.43
N TYR A 128 3.99 1.14 0.43
CA TYR A 128 4.85 2.17 1.01
C TYR A 128 6.04 1.56 1.77
N GLY A 129 5.85 0.39 2.40
CA GLY A 129 6.97 -0.32 3.03
C GLY A 129 7.99 -0.89 2.04
N VAL A 130 7.54 -1.29 0.85
CA VAL A 130 8.44 -1.73 -0.25
C VAL A 130 9.13 -0.52 -0.89
N ASP A 131 8.42 0.60 -1.05
CA ASP A 131 8.98 1.85 -1.57
C ASP A 131 10.11 2.33 -0.64
N LEU A 132 9.86 2.39 0.68
CA LEU A 132 10.88 2.72 1.69
C LEU A 132 12.09 1.78 1.63
N MET A 133 11.85 0.47 1.45
CA MET A 133 12.94 -0.49 1.27
C MET A 133 13.78 -0.15 0.03
N GLY A 134 13.13 0.09 -1.12
CA GLY A 134 13.81 0.45 -2.37
C GLY A 134 14.60 1.76 -2.25
N LEU A 135 14.03 2.79 -1.61
CA LEU A 135 14.69 4.08 -1.36
C LEU A 135 15.88 3.93 -0.41
N ALA A 136 15.74 3.17 0.69
CA ALA A 136 16.85 2.89 1.57
C ALA A 136 17.98 2.13 0.83
N MET A 137 17.63 1.18 -0.04
CA MET A 137 18.61 0.52 -0.90
C MET A 137 19.30 1.47 -1.88
N TRP A 138 18.60 2.45 -2.45
CA TRP A 138 19.24 3.49 -3.27
C TRP A 138 20.30 4.25 -2.47
N ARG A 139 19.98 4.68 -1.24
CA ARG A 139 20.94 5.40 -0.37
C ARG A 139 22.21 4.60 -0.11
N HIS A 140 22.08 3.29 0.15
CA HIS A 140 23.22 2.44 0.47
C HIS A 140 24.01 1.99 -0.75
N PHE A 141 23.32 1.58 -1.82
CA PHE A 141 23.94 0.75 -2.84
C PHE A 141 24.08 1.44 -4.20
N ALA A 142 23.24 2.41 -4.56
CA ALA A 142 23.36 3.12 -5.84
C ALA A 142 24.76 3.73 -5.97
N ARG A 143 25.41 3.67 -7.12
CA ARG A 143 26.76 4.23 -7.31
C ARG A 143 26.72 5.73 -7.66
N SER A 144 25.59 6.19 -8.21
CA SER A 144 25.31 7.59 -8.52
C SER A 144 24.95 8.40 -7.26
N PRO A 145 25.71 9.48 -6.94
CA PRO A 145 25.37 10.39 -5.84
C PRO A 145 24.00 11.06 -5.99
N GLU A 146 23.59 11.34 -7.23
CA GLU A 146 22.28 11.96 -7.51
C GLU A 146 21.11 11.05 -7.13
N ILE A 147 21.24 9.74 -7.41
CA ILE A 147 20.21 8.76 -7.05
C ILE A 147 20.08 8.65 -5.52
N ARG A 148 21.20 8.67 -4.80
CA ARG A 148 21.21 8.70 -3.33
C ARG A 148 20.51 9.95 -2.78
N ALA A 149 20.80 11.12 -3.36
CA ALA A 149 20.17 12.37 -2.94
C ALA A 149 18.65 12.39 -3.21
N TRP A 150 18.20 11.85 -4.35
CA TRP A 150 16.77 11.69 -4.63
C TRP A 150 16.11 10.72 -3.64
N ALA A 151 16.79 9.64 -3.28
CA ALA A 151 16.27 8.69 -2.30
C ALA A 151 16.09 9.32 -0.92
N GLU A 152 17.08 10.09 -0.45
CA GLU A 152 16.98 10.83 0.82
C GLU A 152 15.77 11.77 0.82
N ALA A 153 15.61 12.57 -0.24
CA ALA A 153 14.48 13.49 -0.35
C ALA A 153 13.12 12.78 -0.41
N MET A 154 12.99 11.71 -1.21
CA MET A 154 11.73 10.97 -1.32
C MET A 154 11.38 10.21 -0.03
N GLU A 155 12.37 9.62 0.65
CA GLU A 155 12.17 8.90 1.91
C GLU A 155 11.67 9.86 3.00
N GLU A 156 12.29 11.03 3.12
CA GLU A 156 11.89 12.07 4.07
C GLU A 156 10.44 12.52 3.84
N THR A 157 10.08 12.81 2.59
CA THR A 157 8.71 13.16 2.21
C THR A 157 7.72 12.03 2.49
N LEU A 158 8.06 10.78 2.16
CA LEU A 158 7.18 9.63 2.37
C LEU A 158 6.90 9.39 3.86
N TRP A 159 7.90 9.57 4.73
CA TRP A 159 7.69 9.53 6.18
C TRP A 159 6.72 10.60 6.66
N ARG A 160 6.83 11.83 6.14
CA ARG A 160 5.86 12.91 6.45
C ARG A 160 4.46 12.59 5.94
N ASP A 161 4.36 11.99 4.75
CA ASP A 161 3.07 11.61 4.18
C ASP A 161 2.37 10.56 5.05
N MET A 162 3.09 9.51 5.45
CA MET A 162 2.57 8.51 6.41
C MET A 162 2.20 9.14 7.75
N ALA A 163 3.05 9.99 8.32
CA ALA A 163 2.80 10.67 9.60
C ALA A 163 1.52 11.52 9.55
N ALA A 164 1.28 12.20 8.43
CA ALA A 164 0.10 13.04 8.25
C ALA A 164 -1.20 12.22 8.37
N VAL A 165 -1.20 10.94 8.02
CA VAL A 165 -2.39 10.07 8.01
C VAL A 165 -2.34 8.95 9.07
N TYR A 166 -1.32 8.90 9.92
CA TYR A 166 -1.17 7.86 10.95
C TYR A 166 -1.89 8.20 12.27
N HIS A 167 -2.74 7.31 12.76
CA HIS A 167 -3.41 7.47 14.05
C HIS A 167 -2.72 6.66 15.15
N ALA A 168 -1.86 7.30 15.96
CA ALA A 168 -1.06 6.62 16.98
C ALA A 168 -1.85 5.75 17.98
N GLU A 169 -3.04 6.17 18.42
CA GLU A 169 -3.82 5.33 19.35
C GLU A 169 -4.46 4.09 18.70
N MET A 170 -4.78 4.16 17.39
CA MET A 170 -5.28 3.02 16.61
C MET A 170 -4.13 2.21 16.02
N ARG A 171 -2.92 2.77 16.05
CA ARG A 171 -1.70 2.24 15.44
C ARG A 171 -1.90 1.89 13.96
N ASN A 172 -2.64 2.72 13.24
CA ASN A 172 -3.07 2.43 11.88
C ASN A 172 -3.01 3.68 10.99
N LEU A 173 -2.83 3.50 9.68
CA LEU A 173 -2.95 4.57 8.70
C LEU A 173 -4.43 4.78 8.38
N ALA A 174 -4.91 6.02 8.32
CA ALA A 174 -6.23 6.32 7.78
C ALA A 174 -6.23 6.07 6.27
N GLY A 175 -7.27 5.45 5.71
CA GLY A 175 -7.41 5.31 4.26
C GLY A 175 -7.74 6.64 3.56
N PRO A 176 -8.04 6.64 2.25
CA PRO A 176 -8.23 5.47 1.39
C PRO A 176 -6.90 4.78 1.07
N TYR A 177 -6.97 3.53 0.62
CA TYR A 177 -5.77 2.78 0.23
C TYR A 177 -5.85 2.43 -1.25
N VAL A 178 -4.84 2.83 -2.04
CA VAL A 178 -4.72 2.35 -3.41
C VAL A 178 -4.39 0.87 -3.39
N ARG A 179 -3.56 0.40 -2.45
CA ARG A 179 -3.34 -1.04 -2.25
C ARG A 179 -3.21 -1.40 -0.78
N ALA A 180 -4.02 -2.35 -0.32
CA ALA A 180 -3.82 -2.96 1.00
C ALA A 180 -4.28 -4.41 1.01
N TYR A 181 -3.55 -5.26 1.74
CA TYR A 181 -3.93 -6.64 2.03
C TYR A 181 -4.82 -6.77 3.28
N GLY A 182 -4.98 -5.69 4.03
CA GLY A 182 -5.81 -5.64 5.22
C GLY A 182 -6.09 -4.20 5.62
N MET A 183 -7.00 -4.03 6.56
CA MET A 183 -7.48 -2.72 6.99
C MET A 183 -6.89 -2.27 8.34
N ASP A 184 -6.34 -3.22 9.12
CA ASP A 184 -5.89 -2.98 10.49
C ASP A 184 -4.48 -3.55 10.69
N MET A 185 -3.48 -2.65 10.77
CA MET A 185 -2.08 -3.01 10.97
C MET A 185 -1.77 -3.65 12.33
N MET A 186 -2.74 -3.76 13.24
CA MET A 186 -2.64 -4.59 14.45
C MET A 186 -3.08 -6.04 14.23
N ARG A 187 -3.62 -6.37 13.05
CA ARG A 187 -4.17 -7.70 12.72
C ARG A 187 -3.45 -8.39 11.56
N TYR A 188 -2.79 -7.63 10.69
CA TYR A 188 -1.93 -8.15 9.64
C TYR A 188 -0.59 -7.42 9.59
N TYR A 189 0.44 -8.14 9.14
CA TYR A 189 1.78 -7.58 8.97
C TYR A 189 1.84 -6.78 7.66
N SER A 190 1.70 -5.47 7.76
CA SER A 190 1.98 -4.54 6.67
C SER A 190 3.47 -4.14 6.70
N LEU A 191 4.08 -3.89 5.54
CA LEU A 191 5.49 -3.51 5.50
C LEU A 191 5.70 -2.06 5.98
N ALA A 192 4.74 -1.16 5.75
CA ALA A 192 4.78 0.18 6.33
C ALA A 192 4.68 0.11 7.87
N GLY A 193 3.81 -0.75 8.39
CA GLY A 193 3.69 -1.00 9.82
C GLY A 193 5.00 -1.54 10.40
N LEU A 194 5.67 -2.45 9.71
CA LEU A 194 6.97 -2.97 10.14
C LEU A 194 8.04 -1.88 10.23
N TRP A 195 8.09 -0.95 9.28
CA TRP A 195 8.98 0.22 9.37
C TRP A 195 8.65 1.12 10.56
N ILE A 196 7.36 1.42 10.78
CA ILE A 196 6.92 2.21 11.94
C ILE A 196 7.28 1.50 13.25
N ALA A 197 7.14 0.17 13.31
CA ALA A 197 7.48 -0.61 14.48
C ALA A 197 8.98 -0.59 14.80
N ILE A 198 9.83 -0.74 13.78
CA ILE A 198 11.29 -0.64 13.92
C ILE A 198 11.69 0.78 14.34
N TYR A 199 11.05 1.81 13.77
CA TYR A 199 11.32 3.20 14.14
C TYR A 199 10.94 3.52 15.59
N LEU A 200 9.76 3.09 16.02
CA LEU A 200 9.27 3.36 17.37
C LEU A 200 10.01 2.55 18.45
N ASP A 201 10.46 1.34 18.11
CA ASP A 201 11.09 0.39 19.03
C ASP A 201 10.30 0.20 20.34
N ASP A 202 8.97 0.25 20.23
CA ASP A 202 8.04 0.14 21.37
C ASP A 202 6.77 -0.65 20.93
N PRO A 203 6.63 -1.93 21.31
CA PRO A 203 5.47 -2.74 20.94
C PRO A 203 4.14 -2.23 21.53
N GLU A 204 4.18 -1.38 22.57
CA GLU A 204 2.99 -0.75 23.15
C GLU A 204 2.53 0.49 22.35
N ARG A 205 3.27 0.91 21.33
CA ARG A 205 2.91 2.03 20.44
C ARG A 205 2.92 1.63 18.98
N ALA A 206 3.72 0.64 18.63
CA ALA A 206 3.92 0.20 17.26
C ALA A 206 2.73 -0.63 16.72
N PRO A 207 2.47 -0.54 15.40
CA PRO A 207 1.66 -1.53 14.69
C PRO A 207 2.40 -2.86 14.69
N TRP A 208 2.10 -3.71 15.66
CA TRP A 208 2.72 -5.01 15.83
C TRP A 208 1.65 -6.08 16.04
N PRO A 209 1.27 -6.82 14.98
CA PRO A 209 0.28 -7.88 15.10
C PRO A 209 0.77 -9.03 16.00
N ASP A 210 -0.18 -9.64 16.71
CA ASP A 210 0.04 -10.84 17.52
C ASP A 210 0.65 -12.00 16.68
N PRO A 211 1.38 -12.94 17.31
CA PRO A 211 1.81 -14.17 16.65
C PRO A 211 0.63 -14.92 16.02
N GLY A 212 0.70 -15.18 14.71
CA GLY A 212 -0.42 -15.74 13.94
C GLY A 212 -1.25 -14.70 13.20
N GLY A 213 -0.92 -13.41 13.35
CA GLY A 213 -1.40 -12.34 12.49
C GLY A 213 -1.18 -12.65 11.01
N MET A 214 -2.04 -12.08 10.18
CA MET A 214 -2.10 -12.41 8.76
C MET A 214 -0.87 -11.84 8.04
N HIS A 215 -0.47 -12.44 6.91
CA HIS A 215 0.80 -12.07 6.25
C HIS A 215 2.05 -12.20 7.15
N SER A 216 2.05 -13.10 8.13
CA SER A 216 3.17 -13.26 9.07
C SER A 216 4.54 -13.59 8.45
N ALA A 217 4.58 -14.01 7.18
CA ALA A 217 5.82 -14.16 6.41
C ALA A 217 6.52 -12.81 6.15
N GLU A 218 5.78 -11.70 6.11
CA GLU A 218 6.34 -10.35 5.94
C GLU A 218 7.27 -9.94 7.08
N ARG A 219 7.18 -10.59 8.26
CA ARG A 219 8.16 -10.42 9.35
C ARG A 219 9.60 -10.74 8.92
N ALA A 220 9.78 -11.55 7.87
CA ALA A 220 11.10 -11.85 7.31
C ALA A 220 11.81 -10.59 6.77
N TYR A 221 11.09 -9.50 6.49
CA TYR A 221 11.67 -8.22 6.11
C TYR A 221 12.28 -7.45 7.29
N ALA A 222 12.00 -7.81 8.56
CA ALA A 222 12.44 -7.01 9.70
C ALA A 222 13.98 -6.90 9.80
N PRO A 223 14.75 -8.00 9.70
CA PRO A 223 16.22 -7.89 9.71
C PRO A 223 16.75 -7.09 8.52
N LEU A 224 16.11 -7.20 7.35
CA LEU A 224 16.45 -6.43 6.16
C LEU A 224 16.23 -4.93 6.39
N PHE A 225 15.09 -4.55 6.97
CA PHE A 225 14.78 -3.16 7.27
C PHE A 225 15.74 -2.57 8.31
N MET A 226 16.12 -3.34 9.33
CA MET A 226 17.15 -2.93 10.30
C MET A 226 18.52 -2.70 9.64
N LEU A 227 18.93 -3.56 8.70
CA LEU A 227 20.18 -3.36 7.95
C LEU A 227 20.14 -2.12 7.06
N LEU A 228 19.00 -1.88 6.41
CA LEU A 228 18.80 -0.74 5.53
C LEU A 228 18.60 0.58 6.28
N ASN A 229 18.18 0.54 7.55
CA ASN A 229 18.05 1.67 8.46
C ASN A 229 17.41 2.92 7.83
N SER A 230 16.08 3.02 7.91
CA SER A 230 15.36 4.20 7.46
C SER A 230 15.74 5.44 8.27
N ARG A 231 15.52 6.63 7.68
CA ARG A 231 15.82 7.93 8.29
C ARG A 231 14.58 8.83 8.33
N PRO A 232 13.55 8.47 9.11
CA PRO A 232 12.43 9.39 9.36
C PRO A 232 12.96 10.72 9.92
N PRO A 233 12.46 11.86 9.43
CA PRO A 233 12.88 13.16 9.94
C PRO A 233 12.32 13.41 11.36
N GLU A 234 12.98 14.29 12.13
CA GLU A 234 12.62 14.50 13.54
C GLU A 234 11.19 15.03 13.73
N ASP A 235 10.67 15.79 12.75
CA ASP A 235 9.35 16.42 12.81
C ASP A 235 8.18 15.44 12.74
N VAL A 236 8.40 14.17 12.32
CA VAL A 236 7.34 13.16 12.30
C VAL A 236 7.17 12.40 13.62
N ALA A 237 8.13 12.53 14.55
CA ALA A 237 8.17 11.71 15.76
C ALA A 237 6.89 11.81 16.62
N GLU A 238 6.33 13.02 16.74
CA GLU A 238 5.14 13.25 17.56
C GLU A 238 3.91 12.52 17.01
N HIS A 239 3.76 12.50 15.68
CA HIS A 239 2.62 11.86 14.99
C HIS A 239 2.58 10.34 15.19
N PHE A 240 3.74 9.69 15.29
CA PHE A 240 3.82 8.25 15.52
C PHE A 240 3.68 7.87 17.00
N THR A 241 4.04 8.77 17.92
CA THR A 241 4.06 8.47 19.36
C THR A 241 2.76 8.81 20.09
N ARG A 242 2.00 9.79 19.61
CA ARG A 242 0.71 10.18 20.23
C ARG A 242 -0.27 10.75 19.21
N PHE A 243 -1.55 10.73 19.56
CA PHE A 243 -2.56 11.46 18.80
C PHE A 243 -2.41 12.96 19.05
N VAL A 244 -1.99 13.71 18.02
CA VAL A 244 -1.69 15.16 18.10
C VAL A 244 -2.92 16.05 17.92
N GLY A 245 -4.11 15.47 17.76
CA GLY A 245 -5.36 16.19 17.59
C GLY A 245 -6.03 15.94 16.23
N PRO A 246 -7.28 16.42 16.06
CA PRO A 246 -8.02 16.30 14.82
C PRO A 246 -7.30 16.98 13.65
N ARG A 247 -7.36 16.37 12.47
CA ARG A 247 -6.75 16.94 11.26
C ARG A 247 -7.42 16.42 10.00
N GLU A 248 -7.39 17.26 8.98
CA GLU A 248 -7.81 16.92 7.63
C GLU A 248 -6.61 16.99 6.70
N VAL A 249 -6.53 16.02 5.80
CA VAL A 249 -5.45 15.86 4.84
C VAL A 249 -6.07 15.71 3.46
N VAL A 250 -5.59 16.54 2.52
CA VAL A 250 -5.88 16.40 1.10
C VAL A 250 -4.58 16.07 0.39
N ARG A 251 -4.60 15.03 -0.44
CA ARG A 251 -3.45 14.56 -1.23
C ARG A 251 -3.86 14.27 -2.65
N LYS A 252 -3.17 14.89 -3.60
CA LYS A 252 -3.25 14.48 -5.01
C LYS A 252 -2.32 13.29 -5.21
N PHE A 253 -2.72 12.37 -6.08
CA PHE A 253 -1.89 11.23 -6.47
C PHE A 253 -2.37 10.73 -7.83
N ALA A 254 -1.46 10.34 -8.72
CA ALA A 254 -1.78 9.96 -10.09
C ALA A 254 -2.79 10.92 -10.77
N LYS A 255 -4.05 10.49 -10.95
CA LYS A 255 -5.14 11.31 -11.53
C LYS A 255 -6.29 11.56 -10.55
N SER A 256 -6.06 11.34 -9.26
CA SER A 256 -7.07 11.37 -8.20
C SER A 256 -6.65 12.29 -7.05
N GLU A 257 -7.57 12.50 -6.13
CA GLU A 257 -7.39 13.28 -4.91
C GLU A 257 -8.03 12.51 -3.74
N ALA A 258 -7.25 12.30 -2.69
CA ALA A 258 -7.69 11.70 -1.45
C ALA A 258 -8.02 12.78 -0.43
N HIS A 259 -9.18 12.62 0.21
CA HIS A 259 -9.60 13.40 1.37
C HIS A 259 -9.63 12.48 2.57
N ILE A 260 -8.96 12.89 3.64
CA ILE A 260 -8.78 12.09 4.85
C ILE A 260 -9.05 12.99 6.04
N ARG A 261 -9.84 12.50 7.00
CA ARG A 261 -10.07 13.17 8.28
C ARG A 261 -9.73 12.21 9.40
N LEU A 262 -8.94 12.68 10.35
CA LEU A 262 -8.64 11.99 11.59
C LEU A 262 -9.20 12.79 12.75
N GLU A 263 -9.88 12.10 13.65
CA GLU A 263 -10.36 12.61 14.91
C GLU A 263 -9.99 11.62 16.03
N ARG A 264 -10.26 11.97 17.27
CA ARG A 264 -9.81 11.22 18.45
C ARG A 264 -10.10 9.72 18.44
N ASP A 265 -11.27 9.34 17.92
CA ASP A 265 -11.80 7.97 17.99
C ASP A 265 -12.28 7.46 16.63
N ILE A 266 -12.11 8.24 15.58
CA ILE A 266 -12.53 7.87 14.22
C ILE A 266 -11.55 8.45 13.19
N MET A 267 -11.27 7.68 12.15
CA MET A 267 -10.60 8.19 10.96
C MET A 267 -11.36 7.73 9.72
N ILE A 268 -11.54 8.66 8.79
CA ILE A 268 -12.30 8.44 7.55
C ILE A 268 -11.47 8.92 6.36
N GLY A 269 -11.62 8.24 5.24
CA GLY A 269 -10.95 8.64 4.02
C GLY A 269 -11.67 8.18 2.77
N ALA A 270 -11.55 8.96 1.70
CA ALA A 270 -12.17 8.66 0.42
C ALA A 270 -11.32 9.20 -0.75
N ALA A 271 -11.22 8.42 -1.82
CA ALA A 271 -10.67 8.82 -3.11
C ALA A 271 -11.29 7.99 -4.23
N ARG A 272 -11.39 8.59 -5.41
CA ARG A 272 -11.72 7.86 -6.63
C ARG A 272 -10.57 6.93 -7.02
N MET A 273 -10.91 5.72 -7.47
CA MET A 273 -9.97 4.80 -8.09
C MET A 273 -10.26 4.66 -9.59
N ASP A 274 -9.20 4.56 -10.40
CA ASP A 274 -9.32 4.48 -11.87
C ASP A 274 -9.84 3.11 -12.36
N ARG A 275 -9.77 2.08 -11.51
CA ARG A 275 -10.24 0.73 -11.83
C ARG A 275 -10.76 0.01 -10.59
N ALA A 276 -11.64 -0.95 -10.84
CA ALA A 276 -12.07 -1.92 -9.85
C ALA A 276 -10.95 -2.96 -9.61
N TRP A 277 -10.56 -3.16 -8.35
CA TRP A 277 -9.60 -4.19 -7.97
C TRP A 277 -9.72 -4.54 -6.49
N GLU A 278 -9.52 -5.81 -6.13
CA GLU A 278 -9.67 -6.31 -4.76
C GLU A 278 -8.80 -5.57 -3.74
N GLN A 279 -7.58 -5.17 -4.10
CA GLN A 279 -6.67 -4.50 -3.15
C GLN A 279 -6.97 -3.01 -2.95
N HIS A 280 -7.86 -2.44 -3.76
CA HIS A 280 -8.29 -1.05 -3.59
C HIS A 280 -9.27 -0.95 -2.42
N HIS A 281 -9.14 0.12 -1.62
CA HIS A 281 -10.14 0.48 -0.59
C HIS A 281 -10.47 1.96 -0.78
N PRO A 282 -11.38 2.29 -1.73
CA PRO A 282 -11.61 3.67 -2.17
C PRO A 282 -12.23 4.56 -1.10
N ALA A 283 -12.91 3.96 -0.12
CA ALA A 283 -13.44 4.67 1.04
C ALA A 283 -13.30 3.81 2.29
N THR A 284 -12.91 4.42 3.40
CA THR A 284 -12.63 3.70 4.66
C THR A 284 -13.12 4.51 5.85
N VAL A 285 -13.65 3.82 6.85
CA VAL A 285 -13.92 4.33 8.19
C VAL A 285 -13.27 3.38 9.17
N HIS A 286 -12.47 3.87 10.10
CA HIS A 286 -11.98 3.11 11.24
C HIS A 286 -12.38 3.82 12.52
N TRP A 287 -12.81 3.07 13.54
CA TRP A 287 -13.12 3.63 14.85
C TRP A 287 -12.55 2.77 15.97
N LEU A 288 -12.25 3.42 17.09
CA LEU A 288 -11.62 2.81 18.25
C LEU A 288 -12.66 2.49 19.34
N ASP A 289 -12.83 1.20 19.65
CA ASP A 289 -13.46 0.78 20.90
C ASP A 289 -12.43 0.88 22.03
N ARG A 290 -12.48 2.00 22.76
CA ARG A 290 -11.55 2.28 23.88
C ARG A 290 -11.65 1.27 25.02
N ARG A 291 -12.81 0.62 25.20
CA ARG A 291 -13.03 -0.35 26.29
C ARG A 291 -12.28 -1.65 25.99
N LYS A 292 -12.35 -2.11 24.75
CA LYS A 292 -11.67 -3.33 24.28
C LYS A 292 -10.29 -3.08 23.67
N LYS A 293 -9.90 -1.81 23.48
CA LYS A 293 -8.70 -1.38 22.76
C LYS A 293 -8.60 -2.02 21.37
N ASN A 294 -9.74 -2.09 20.67
CA ASN A 294 -9.83 -2.70 19.35
C ASN A 294 -10.23 -1.66 18.31
N VAL A 295 -9.69 -1.81 17.11
CA VAL A 295 -10.12 -1.05 15.93
C VAL A 295 -11.13 -1.88 15.17
N TYR A 296 -12.21 -1.23 14.76
CA TYR A 296 -13.20 -1.76 13.83
C TYR A 296 -13.22 -0.89 12.58
N TRP A 297 -13.77 -1.41 11.48
CA TRP A 297 -13.75 -0.67 10.23
C TRP A 297 -14.92 -0.97 9.29
N ILE A 298 -15.22 0.02 8.44
CA ILE A 298 -16.08 -0.08 7.27
C ILE A 298 -15.21 0.29 6.06
N ALA A 299 -15.32 -0.46 4.97
CA ALA A 299 -14.60 -0.20 3.72
C ALA A 299 -15.53 -0.31 2.52
N LEU A 300 -15.41 0.60 1.55
CA LEU A 300 -15.99 0.39 0.23
C LEU A 300 -15.16 -0.67 -0.50
N ALA A 301 -15.79 -1.73 -0.99
CA ALA A 301 -15.08 -2.79 -1.70
C ALA A 301 -14.44 -2.22 -2.97
N GLY A 302 -13.13 -2.39 -3.14
CA GLY A 302 -12.40 -1.92 -4.31
C GLY A 302 -12.84 -2.51 -5.64
N THR A 303 -13.56 -3.63 -5.61
CA THR A 303 -14.18 -4.26 -6.79
C THR A 303 -15.47 -3.57 -7.22
N THR A 304 -15.98 -2.59 -6.48
CA THR A 304 -17.11 -1.76 -6.89
C THR A 304 -16.66 -0.86 -8.05
N PRO A 305 -17.10 -1.10 -9.29
CA PRO A 305 -16.67 -0.31 -10.44
C PRO A 305 -17.33 1.07 -10.41
N ASP A 306 -16.80 2.03 -11.18
CA ASP A 306 -17.49 3.28 -11.54
C ASP A 306 -18.21 3.99 -10.37
N VAL A 307 -17.50 4.16 -9.27
CA VAL A 307 -17.94 4.93 -8.10
C VAL A 307 -16.96 6.03 -7.78
N GLU A 308 -17.50 7.10 -7.23
CA GLU A 308 -16.73 8.21 -6.70
C GLU A 308 -17.10 8.45 -5.24
N PRO A 309 -16.31 7.91 -4.30
CA PRO A 309 -16.48 8.20 -2.89
C PRO A 309 -15.87 9.57 -2.56
N ARG A 310 -16.52 10.31 -1.66
CA ARG A 310 -16.06 11.60 -1.15
C ARG A 310 -16.44 11.74 0.32
N LEU A 311 -15.64 12.49 1.07
CA LEU A 311 -16.04 12.88 2.42
C LEU A 311 -17.17 13.91 2.35
N ILE A 312 -18.13 13.79 3.26
CA ILE A 312 -19.15 14.80 3.57
C ILE A 312 -18.96 15.27 5.02
N GLU A 313 -19.74 16.26 5.46
CA GLU A 313 -19.59 16.87 6.78
C GLU A 313 -19.55 15.82 7.90
N ASP A 314 -20.48 14.87 7.89
CA ASP A 314 -20.67 13.87 8.93
C ASP A 314 -20.37 12.44 8.45
N GLY A 315 -19.66 12.23 7.34
CA GLY A 315 -19.37 10.88 6.87
C GLY A 315 -18.87 10.75 5.44
N ILE A 316 -19.42 9.78 4.69
CA ILE A 316 -18.97 9.43 3.33
C ILE A 316 -20.16 9.39 2.38
N ALA A 317 -20.04 10.02 1.21
CA ALA A 317 -20.96 9.85 0.09
C ALA A 317 -20.28 9.06 -1.03
N VAL A 318 -21.01 8.14 -1.66
CA VAL A 318 -20.57 7.38 -2.84
C VAL A 318 -21.57 7.62 -3.95
N VAL A 319 -21.09 8.14 -5.07
CA VAL A 319 -21.91 8.40 -6.27
C VAL A 319 -21.51 7.44 -7.37
N ARG A 320 -22.50 6.82 -8.04
CA ARG A 320 -22.30 6.01 -9.25
C ARG A 320 -21.94 6.93 -10.41
N THR A 321 -20.77 6.72 -11.03
CA THR A 321 -20.32 7.52 -12.19
C THR A 321 -20.60 6.86 -13.53
N GLY A 322 -20.71 5.53 -13.54
CA GLY A 322 -21.03 4.72 -14.72
C GLY A 322 -22.54 4.56 -14.93
N ASP A 323 -22.91 3.96 -16.05
CA ASP A 323 -24.33 3.69 -16.41
C ASP A 323 -24.77 2.26 -16.05
N GLY A 324 -23.87 1.47 -15.45
CA GLY A 324 -24.12 0.10 -15.02
C GLY A 324 -24.98 0.00 -13.74
N ASP A 325 -25.49 -1.20 -13.50
CA ASP A 325 -26.33 -1.58 -12.36
C ASP A 325 -25.61 -2.52 -11.37
N GLU A 326 -24.27 -2.56 -11.44
CA GLU A 326 -23.46 -3.33 -10.50
C GLU A 326 -23.76 -2.88 -9.07
N PRO A 327 -23.76 -3.81 -8.10
CA PRO A 327 -24.02 -3.46 -6.70
C PRO A 327 -22.94 -2.54 -6.14
N ILE A 328 -23.31 -1.72 -5.15
CA ILE A 328 -22.36 -1.06 -4.27
C ILE A 328 -22.19 -1.95 -3.04
N VAL A 329 -20.94 -2.35 -2.76
CA VAL A 329 -20.62 -3.31 -1.71
C VAL A 329 -19.75 -2.64 -0.65
N TRP A 330 -20.22 -2.67 0.59
CA TRP A 330 -19.45 -2.28 1.76
C TRP A 330 -19.03 -3.50 2.55
N TRP A 331 -17.83 -3.46 3.13
CA TRP A 331 -17.34 -4.46 4.06
C TRP A 331 -17.34 -3.86 5.46
N VAL A 332 -17.92 -4.59 6.41
CA VAL A 332 -18.04 -4.15 7.80
C VAL A 332 -17.37 -5.16 8.73
N ASN A 333 -16.26 -4.78 9.34
CA ASN A 333 -15.59 -5.51 10.40
C ASN A 333 -15.97 -4.92 11.74
N SER A 334 -17.07 -5.43 12.29
CA SER A 334 -17.42 -5.31 13.69
C SER A 334 -18.40 -6.45 13.98
N PRO A 335 -18.08 -7.40 14.87
CA PRO A 335 -18.99 -8.50 15.19
C PRO A 335 -20.23 -8.02 15.98
N PHE A 336 -20.16 -6.81 16.56
CA PHE A 336 -21.21 -6.25 17.42
C PHE A 336 -22.12 -5.25 16.70
N MET A 337 -21.75 -4.80 15.50
CA MET A 337 -22.57 -3.85 14.77
C MET A 337 -23.82 -4.54 14.21
N GLU A 338 -25.01 -4.16 14.63
CA GLU A 338 -26.26 -4.62 14.01
C GLU A 338 -26.48 -3.85 12.70
N ILE A 339 -26.82 -4.55 11.62
CA ILE A 339 -26.99 -3.95 10.29
C ILE A 339 -28.42 -4.23 9.83
N ALA A 340 -29.26 -3.20 9.79
CA ALA A 340 -30.67 -3.32 9.41
C ALA A 340 -31.12 -2.13 8.57
N GLY A 341 -31.45 -2.38 7.29
CA GLY A 341 -31.99 -1.36 6.39
C GLY A 341 -31.08 -0.14 6.24
N ASP A 342 -31.56 1.00 6.72
CA ASP A 342 -30.92 2.31 6.68
C ASP A 342 -30.12 2.64 7.96
N ARG A 343 -29.97 1.70 8.89
CA ARG A 343 -29.33 1.96 10.18
C ARG A 343 -28.39 0.83 10.60
N TRP A 344 -27.12 1.15 10.83
CA TRP A 344 -26.13 0.24 11.38
C TRP A 344 -25.68 0.74 12.74
N VAL A 345 -25.69 -0.11 13.77
CA VAL A 345 -25.55 0.33 15.16
C VAL A 345 -24.59 -0.57 15.92
N SER A 346 -23.55 0.00 16.52
CA SER A 346 -22.79 -0.59 17.61
C SER A 346 -22.85 0.30 18.86
N ASP A 347 -22.13 -0.09 19.91
CA ASP A 347 -22.00 0.72 21.12
C ASP A 347 -21.25 2.04 20.85
N GLU A 348 -20.32 2.04 19.90
CA GLU A 348 -19.40 3.15 19.62
C GLU A 348 -19.81 3.99 18.39
N LEU A 349 -20.54 3.40 17.44
CA LEU A 349 -20.84 4.04 16.16
C LEU A 349 -22.25 3.74 15.69
N VAL A 350 -22.96 4.79 15.27
CA VAL A 350 -24.20 4.69 14.49
C VAL A 350 -23.91 5.17 13.08
N VAL A 351 -24.31 4.38 12.10
CA VAL A 351 -24.30 4.73 10.69
C VAL A 351 -25.74 4.84 10.22
N THR A 352 -26.13 6.02 9.75
CA THR A 352 -27.41 6.22 9.04
C THR A 352 -27.14 6.23 7.54
N VAL A 353 -27.84 5.38 6.79
CA VAL A 353 -27.63 5.19 5.36
C VAL A 353 -28.73 5.91 4.59
N GLU A 354 -28.35 6.96 3.87
CA GLU A 354 -29.23 7.66 2.93
C GLU A 354 -28.98 7.12 1.52
N CYS A 355 -30.04 6.68 0.85
CA CYS A 355 -29.97 6.14 -0.50
C CYS A 355 -30.83 6.97 -1.46
N SER A 356 -30.36 7.15 -2.70
CA SER A 356 -31.22 7.64 -3.79
C SER A 356 -32.38 6.66 -4.05
N PRO A 357 -33.53 7.12 -4.56
CA PRO A 357 -34.69 6.26 -4.84
C PRO A 357 -34.32 5.01 -5.67
N GLY A 358 -34.85 3.85 -5.26
CA GLY A 358 -34.66 2.57 -5.94
C GLY A 358 -33.39 1.80 -5.55
N ILE A 359 -32.47 2.39 -4.77
CA ILE A 359 -31.39 1.64 -4.13
C ILE A 359 -31.94 0.95 -2.88
N GLU A 360 -31.70 -0.35 -2.76
CA GLU A 360 -32.19 -1.17 -1.65
C GLU A 360 -31.08 -2.07 -1.09
N LEU A 361 -31.11 -2.30 0.22
CA LEU A 361 -30.25 -3.29 0.87
C LEU A 361 -30.66 -4.70 0.40
N ALA A 362 -29.83 -5.31 -0.43
CA ALA A 362 -30.14 -6.60 -1.05
C ALA A 362 -29.72 -7.79 -0.17
N ALA A 363 -28.57 -7.70 0.51
CA ALA A 363 -28.07 -8.76 1.37
C ALA A 363 -27.03 -8.25 2.37
N VAL A 364 -26.93 -8.96 3.51
CA VAL A 364 -25.80 -8.90 4.45
C VAL A 364 -25.23 -10.31 4.55
N ARG A 365 -23.97 -10.50 4.17
CA ARG A 365 -23.33 -11.83 4.12
C ARG A 365 -22.06 -11.84 4.95
N SER A 366 -21.93 -12.83 5.84
CA SER A 366 -20.67 -13.04 6.56
C SER A 366 -19.64 -13.64 5.62
N GLN A 367 -18.45 -13.06 5.60
CA GLN A 367 -17.30 -13.52 4.84
C GLN A 367 -16.12 -13.77 5.77
N ASN A 368 -15.34 -14.77 5.42
CA ASN A 368 -14.00 -14.95 5.95
C ASN A 368 -13.05 -14.88 4.75
N SER A 369 -12.47 -13.71 4.51
CA SER A 369 -11.65 -13.50 3.33
C SER A 369 -10.24 -13.99 3.60
N THR A 370 -9.71 -14.82 2.71
CA THR A 370 -8.30 -15.17 2.69
C THR A 370 -7.44 -14.13 1.96
N SER A 371 -8.01 -13.20 1.21
CA SER A 371 -7.27 -12.16 0.46
C SER A 371 -7.18 -10.83 1.20
N HIS A 372 -8.19 -10.47 1.99
CA HIS A 372 -8.21 -9.33 2.91
C HIS A 372 -8.00 -9.75 4.36
N HIS A 373 -7.87 -11.06 4.54
CA HIS A 373 -7.50 -11.78 5.76
C HIS A 373 -8.36 -11.50 7.01
N ALA A 374 -9.50 -10.83 6.87
CA ALA A 374 -10.39 -10.51 7.96
C ALA A 374 -11.73 -11.24 7.87
N GLN A 375 -12.37 -11.41 9.03
CA GLN A 375 -13.80 -11.72 9.10
C GLN A 375 -14.57 -10.41 8.99
N TYR A 376 -15.46 -10.28 8.01
CA TYR A 376 -16.29 -9.09 7.84
C TYR A 376 -17.65 -9.48 7.27
N ARG A 377 -18.57 -8.53 7.25
CA ARG A 377 -19.86 -8.69 6.56
C ARG A 377 -19.88 -7.84 5.31
N GLU A 378 -20.25 -8.44 4.18
CA GLU A 378 -20.58 -7.73 2.96
C GLU A 378 -22.00 -7.19 3.08
N VAL A 379 -22.14 -5.87 3.02
CA VAL A 379 -23.41 -5.16 2.94
C VAL A 379 -23.59 -4.73 1.49
N ILE A 380 -24.53 -5.39 0.81
CA ILE A 380 -24.69 -5.31 -0.64
C ILE A 380 -25.95 -4.50 -0.94
N TYR A 381 -25.78 -3.35 -1.59
CA TYR A 381 -26.88 -2.54 -2.09
C TYR A 381 -27.07 -2.77 -3.59
N ARG A 382 -28.30 -3.09 -3.98
CA ARG A 382 -28.68 -3.13 -5.40
C ARG A 382 -28.83 -1.71 -5.90
N VAL A 383 -28.21 -1.41 -7.04
CA VAL A 383 -28.32 -0.11 -7.71
C VAL A 383 -29.22 -0.27 -8.94
N PRO A 384 -30.27 0.56 -9.11
CA PRO A 384 -31.08 0.51 -10.31
C PRO A 384 -30.31 1.10 -11.51
N LYS A 385 -30.64 0.64 -12.72
CA LYS A 385 -30.22 1.36 -13.93
C LYS A 385 -30.79 2.78 -13.90
N HIS A 386 -29.92 3.76 -14.11
CA HIS A 386 -30.28 5.17 -14.08
C HIS A 386 -30.59 5.68 -15.49
N ASP A 387 -31.57 6.57 -15.59
CA ASP A 387 -32.14 7.07 -16.85
C ASP A 387 -31.50 8.36 -17.40
N GLY A 388 -30.49 8.92 -16.72
CA GLY A 388 -29.83 10.17 -17.12
C GLY A 388 -30.04 11.33 -16.15
N THR A 389 -31.02 11.26 -15.26
CA THR A 389 -31.50 12.43 -14.51
C THR A 389 -30.75 12.71 -13.21
N VAL A 390 -30.59 11.70 -12.34
CA VAL A 390 -29.93 11.84 -11.02
C VAL A 390 -29.08 10.61 -10.73
N ARG A 391 -27.74 10.76 -10.78
CA ARG A 391 -26.80 9.66 -10.53
C ARG A 391 -27.11 8.96 -9.19
N PRO A 392 -27.23 7.61 -9.16
CA PRO A 392 -27.49 6.88 -7.93
C PRO A 392 -26.41 7.15 -6.88
N PHE A 393 -26.81 7.29 -5.61
CA PHE A 393 -25.88 7.56 -4.52
C PHE A 393 -26.25 6.85 -3.22
N ILE A 394 -25.24 6.58 -2.41
CA ILE A 394 -25.36 6.12 -1.02
C ILE A 394 -24.54 7.07 -0.14
N ARG A 395 -25.12 7.60 0.93
CA ARG A 395 -24.40 8.34 1.97
C ARG A 395 -24.43 7.56 3.28
N LEU A 396 -23.29 7.48 3.94
CA LEU A 396 -23.13 6.95 5.28
C LEU A 396 -22.88 8.14 6.21
N HIS A 397 -23.88 8.50 7.01
CA HIS A 397 -23.79 9.51 8.06
C HIS A 397 -23.34 8.84 9.36
N LEU A 398 -22.25 9.34 9.95
CA LEU A 398 -21.53 8.72 11.05
C LEU A 398 -21.76 9.52 12.34
N GLU A 399 -22.42 8.90 13.32
CA GLU A 399 -22.64 9.47 14.65
C GLU A 399 -21.86 8.63 15.68
N LYS A 400 -20.83 9.23 16.27
CA LYS A 400 -20.06 8.61 17.36
C LYS A 400 -20.87 8.59 18.65
N ARG A 401 -20.78 7.48 19.37
CA ARG A 401 -21.33 7.34 20.72
C ARG A 401 -20.21 7.45 21.77
N PRO A 402 -20.49 8.07 22.92
CA PRO A 402 -19.52 8.32 23.98
C PRO A 402 -19.03 7.07 24.73
#